data_AF-A0A800J2W9-F1
#
_entry.id   AF-A0A800J2W9-F1
#
_cell.length_a   1.000
_cell.length_b   1.000
_cell.length_c   1.000
_cell.angle_alpha   90.00
_cell.angle_beta   90.00
_cell.angle_gamma   90.00
#
_symmetry.space_group_name_H-M   'P 1'
#
loop_
_entity.id
_entity.type
_entity.pdbx_description
1 polymer ?
#
loop_
_entity_poly.entity_id
_entity_poly.type
_entity_poly.pdbx_seq_one_letter_code
_entity_poly.pdbx_strand_id
1 'polypeptide(L)'
;MRALAFFAVLALTLSACTAERAVSVRQSVQGAAQVAAADQQPDPQPAPADAYDPTTDSLRFAGEVHLRNLRQLTYGGNNAEAYWSYDGEQLIFQSDWRAINDQGCDQQFVMNADGSDLSTGERYRLVSTGQGRTTCGYFLADGRVIYSSTHAASPACPVTAASQTGRYVWDIFPTFDIYVANADGTGTELLIGGEGYDAEPTVSPDGRFVIFTSTRSGDLELYRYELATGETIQLTDELGYDGGAFFSPDGSQIVWRASRPTGEAAETYRRLLADDMVQPGALDIYVANADGTDKRRVTRLPGANWAPFFHPSGEKILFSSNHHTMAEGGREFDLFLIDIESGEMDRVTHSGTFDAFPMFSPDGTKLVFASNRRTDRAPSRDTNVFVADWVDEPEAVDLEFETIQP
;
A
#
# COMPACT_ATOMS: atom_id res chain seq x y z
N MET A 1 0.13 -24.71 -19.90
CA MET A 1 -1.06 -24.28 -20.68
C MET A 1 -1.33 -22.83 -20.31
N ARG A 2 -1.26 -21.95 -21.31
CA ARG A 2 -1.30 -20.48 -21.22
C ARG A 2 -2.74 -20.01 -20.98
N ALA A 3 -2.94 -18.90 -20.24
CA ALA A 3 -4.21 -18.19 -20.23
C ALA A 3 -3.98 -16.67 -20.10
N LEU A 4 -4.08 -15.99 -21.25
CA LEU A 4 -4.42 -14.58 -21.39
C LEU A 4 -5.94 -14.40 -21.18
N ALA A 5 -6.42 -13.22 -20.77
CA ALA A 5 -7.73 -12.68 -21.20
C ALA A 5 -7.88 -11.17 -20.94
N PHE A 6 -8.34 -10.45 -21.97
CA PHE A 6 -8.71 -9.02 -22.07
C PHE A 6 -10.07 -8.96 -22.85
N PHE A 7 -10.79 -7.81 -22.84
CA PHE A 7 -12.07 -7.37 -23.54
C PHE A 7 -13.39 -7.45 -22.72
N ALA A 8 -14.24 -6.43 -22.40
CA ALA A 8 -14.77 -5.12 -22.93
C ALA A 8 -16.04 -5.19 -23.81
N VAL A 9 -17.18 -4.55 -23.38
CA VAL A 9 -18.32 -4.05 -24.20
C VAL A 9 -19.03 -2.85 -23.51
N LEU A 10 -19.55 -1.95 -24.36
CA LEU A 10 -20.00 -0.55 -24.27
C LEU A 10 -21.53 -0.33 -23.96
N ALA A 11 -21.90 0.87 -23.47
CA ALA A 11 -22.96 1.79 -24.02
C ALA A 11 -24.23 2.22 -23.18
N LEU A 12 -24.33 3.57 -22.98
CA LEU A 12 -25.51 4.50 -22.96
C LEU A 12 -26.52 4.44 -21.77
N THR A 13 -27.07 5.51 -21.12
CA THR A 13 -27.18 6.99 -21.31
C THR A 13 -27.87 7.67 -20.10
N LEU A 14 -27.47 8.94 -19.79
CA LEU A 14 -28.23 10.12 -19.25
C LEU A 14 -29.17 9.95 -18.02
N SER A 15 -29.26 10.86 -17.04
CA SER A 15 -29.27 12.33 -17.07
C SER A 15 -29.18 12.92 -15.65
N ALA A 16 -28.63 14.13 -15.58
CA ALA A 16 -28.38 14.98 -14.42
C ALA A 16 -29.63 15.46 -13.63
N CYS A 17 -29.44 15.88 -12.37
CA CYS A 17 -29.56 17.28 -11.97
C CYS A 17 -29.27 17.53 -10.46
N THR A 18 -28.22 18.32 -10.20
CA THR A 18 -28.08 19.49 -9.28
C THR A 18 -28.92 19.54 -7.99
N ALA A 19 -28.36 19.65 -6.77
CA ALA A 19 -27.37 20.56 -6.17
C ALA A 19 -28.00 21.68 -5.32
N GLU A 20 -27.24 22.06 -4.29
CA GLU A 20 -27.31 23.28 -3.45
C GLU A 20 -28.28 23.31 -2.26
N ARG A 21 -27.95 23.88 -1.09
CA ARG A 21 -26.71 24.37 -0.47
C ARG A 21 -27.01 24.63 1.01
N ALA A 22 -25.97 24.56 1.83
CA ALA A 22 -25.94 24.87 3.26
C ALA A 22 -26.10 26.37 3.58
N VAL A 23 -26.46 26.67 4.83
CA VAL A 23 -26.10 27.94 5.50
C VAL A 23 -25.71 27.67 6.95
N SER A 24 -24.53 28.15 7.34
CA SER A 24 -23.97 28.14 8.69
C SER A 24 -24.33 29.41 9.45
N VAL A 25 -24.33 29.35 10.79
CA VAL A 25 -24.07 30.53 11.64
C VAL A 25 -23.17 30.14 12.82
N ARG A 26 -21.99 30.76 12.89
CA ARG A 26 -21.11 30.82 14.07
C ARG A 26 -21.53 31.98 14.96
N GLN A 27 -21.43 31.83 16.28
CA GLN A 27 -21.02 32.91 17.18
C GLN A 27 -20.22 32.39 18.38
N SER A 28 -19.19 33.18 18.71
CA SER A 28 -18.19 33.06 19.76
C SER A 28 -18.56 33.90 20.99
N VAL A 29 -18.15 33.49 22.19
CA VAL A 29 -17.83 34.42 23.30
C VAL A 29 -16.78 33.79 24.25
N GLN A 30 -15.72 34.55 24.54
CA GLN A 30 -14.72 34.32 25.61
C GLN A 30 -15.19 34.91 26.94
N GLY A 31 -14.82 34.30 28.08
CA GLY A 31 -14.95 34.96 29.39
C GLY A 31 -14.54 34.12 30.62
N ALA A 32 -13.33 34.40 31.11
CA ALA A 32 -12.83 34.40 32.50
C ALA A 32 -13.02 33.19 33.43
N ALA A 33 -11.87 32.73 33.94
CA ALA A 33 -11.69 31.69 34.95
C ALA A 33 -12.03 32.17 36.38
N GLN A 34 -12.75 31.32 37.12
CA GLN A 34 -12.78 31.28 38.58
C GLN A 34 -12.68 29.81 39.02
N VAL A 35 -11.64 29.51 39.80
CA VAL A 35 -11.36 28.18 40.35
C VAL A 35 -12.25 27.98 41.58
N ALA A 36 -13.24 27.10 41.46
CA ALA A 36 -13.98 26.54 42.58
C ALA A 36 -13.81 25.02 42.54
N ALA A 37 -13.26 24.46 43.61
CA ALA A 37 -13.16 23.02 43.81
C ALA A 37 -14.58 22.47 44.02
N ALA A 38 -15.13 21.86 42.97
CA ALA A 38 -16.33 21.06 43.01
C ALA A 38 -15.95 19.58 42.92
N ASP A 39 -16.58 18.75 43.74
CA ASP A 39 -16.46 17.30 43.74
C ASP A 39 -16.54 16.75 42.31
N GLN A 40 -15.42 16.21 41.82
CA GLN A 40 -15.38 15.48 40.56
C GLN A 40 -16.14 14.16 40.77
N GLN A 41 -17.39 14.10 40.32
CA GLN A 41 -17.95 12.82 39.89
C GLN A 41 -17.03 12.27 38.79
N PRO A 42 -16.69 10.98 38.81
CA PRO A 42 -15.93 10.39 37.72
C PRO A 42 -16.66 10.66 36.41
N ASP A 43 -15.92 11.08 35.38
CA ASP A 43 -16.44 11.24 34.03
C ASP A 43 -17.26 10.00 33.66
N PRO A 44 -18.39 10.15 32.94
CA PRO A 44 -19.10 9.00 32.43
C PRO A 44 -18.10 8.19 31.62
N GLN A 45 -17.87 6.94 32.05
CA GLN A 45 -17.08 6.01 31.25
C GLN A 45 -17.62 6.08 29.82
N PRO A 46 -16.74 6.17 28.80
CA PRO A 46 -17.18 5.99 27.43
C PRO A 46 -17.99 4.68 27.40
N ALA A 47 -19.13 4.70 26.70
CA ALA A 47 -19.91 3.49 26.49
C ALA A 47 -18.93 2.38 26.06
N PRO A 48 -19.04 1.15 26.60
CA PRO A 48 -18.16 0.08 26.19
C PRO A 48 -18.21 0.02 24.67
N ALA A 49 -17.04 0.08 24.02
CA ALA A 49 -16.93 -0.29 22.61
C ALA A 49 -17.74 -1.56 22.43
N ASP A 50 -18.66 -1.58 21.45
CA ASP A 50 -19.49 -2.76 21.21
C ASP A 50 -18.59 -3.99 21.25
N ALA A 51 -18.86 -4.91 22.19
CA ALA A 51 -17.99 -6.04 22.43
C ALA A 51 -17.81 -6.82 21.11
N TYR A 52 -16.56 -7.14 20.75
CA TYR A 52 -16.27 -7.88 19.52
C TYR A 52 -17.09 -9.17 19.44
N ASP A 53 -17.85 -9.32 18.36
CA ASP A 53 -18.63 -10.52 18.08
C ASP A 53 -17.91 -11.37 17.00
N PRO A 54 -17.17 -12.42 17.39
CA PRO A 54 -16.42 -13.25 16.46
C PRO A 54 -17.34 -13.97 15.46
N THR A 55 -18.64 -14.13 15.76
CA THR A 55 -19.58 -14.84 14.87
C THR A 55 -19.95 -14.04 13.62
N THR A 56 -19.57 -12.76 13.56
CA THR A 56 -19.81 -11.88 12.42
C THR A 56 -18.62 -11.76 11.47
N ASP A 57 -17.43 -12.24 11.89
CA ASP A 57 -16.17 -12.03 11.19
C ASP A 57 -15.91 -13.05 10.08
N SER A 58 -16.85 -13.14 9.15
CA SER A 58 -16.91 -14.16 8.08
C SER A 58 -15.74 -14.13 7.09
N LEU A 59 -14.83 -13.16 7.18
CA LEU A 59 -13.62 -13.06 6.36
C LEU A 59 -12.35 -13.50 7.11
N ARG A 60 -12.39 -13.54 8.44
CA ARG A 60 -11.28 -14.00 9.29
C ARG A 60 -11.10 -15.52 9.20
N PHE A 61 -9.86 -15.97 9.34
CA PHE A 61 -9.47 -17.38 9.40
C PHE A 61 -8.90 -17.73 10.78
N ALA A 62 -9.05 -18.99 11.19
CA ALA A 62 -8.42 -19.54 12.38
C ALA A 62 -6.90 -19.30 12.35
N GLY A 63 -6.34 -18.82 13.47
CA GLY A 63 -4.94 -18.41 13.58
C GLY A 63 -4.67 -16.93 13.29
N GLU A 64 -5.60 -16.19 12.67
CA GLU A 64 -5.47 -14.74 12.46
C GLU A 64 -5.77 -13.96 13.75
N VAL A 65 -4.91 -14.11 14.76
CA VAL A 65 -5.15 -13.62 16.13
C VAL A 65 -5.09 -12.08 16.26
N HIS A 66 -4.48 -11.40 15.30
CA HIS A 66 -4.31 -9.94 15.31
C HIS A 66 -5.39 -9.17 14.53
N LEU A 67 -6.34 -9.86 13.90
CA LEU A 67 -7.34 -9.23 13.04
C LEU A 67 -8.75 -9.42 13.58
N ARG A 68 -9.53 -8.34 13.62
CA ARG A 68 -10.97 -8.35 13.93
C ARG A 68 -11.75 -7.53 12.90
N ASN A 69 -13.05 -7.81 12.78
CA ASN A 69 -13.99 -7.01 11.98
C ASN A 69 -13.53 -6.78 10.53
N LEU A 70 -13.06 -7.83 9.85
CA LEU A 70 -12.57 -7.72 8.49
C LEU A 70 -13.68 -7.26 7.55
N ARG A 71 -13.37 -6.26 6.72
CA ARG A 71 -14.28 -5.73 5.70
C ARG A 71 -13.57 -5.69 4.35
N GLN A 72 -14.20 -6.26 3.34
CA GLN A 72 -13.78 -6.12 1.95
C GLN A 72 -14.27 -4.77 1.39
N LEU A 73 -13.41 -4.00 0.75
CA LEU A 73 -13.73 -2.66 0.25
C LEU A 73 -13.85 -2.59 -1.28
N THR A 74 -13.17 -3.48 -2.01
CA THR A 74 -13.23 -3.58 -3.48
C THR A 74 -13.72 -4.94 -3.93
N TYR A 75 -14.25 -5.05 -5.16
CA TYR A 75 -14.90 -6.28 -5.63
C TYR A 75 -14.58 -6.58 -7.10
N GLY A 76 -13.53 -7.38 -7.32
CA GLY A 76 -13.15 -7.89 -8.63
C GLY A 76 -11.97 -7.15 -9.27
N GLY A 77 -11.34 -7.77 -10.27
CA GLY A 77 -10.14 -7.22 -10.90
C GLY A 77 -8.91 -7.33 -10.00
N ASN A 78 -7.89 -6.51 -10.26
CA ASN A 78 -6.71 -6.42 -9.41
C ASN A 78 -6.69 -5.06 -8.71
N ASN A 79 -6.90 -5.07 -7.39
CA ASN A 79 -6.87 -3.89 -6.52
C ASN A 79 -5.83 -4.15 -5.43
N ALA A 80 -4.82 -3.30 -5.34
CA ALA A 80 -3.68 -3.50 -4.44
C ALA A 80 -3.10 -2.15 -3.99
N GLU A 81 -2.04 -2.22 -3.17
CA GLU A 81 -1.28 -1.03 -2.75
C GLU A 81 -2.17 0.06 -2.16
N ALA A 82 -3.03 -0.35 -1.23
CA ALA A 82 -3.93 0.55 -0.55
C ALA A 82 -3.23 1.20 0.64
N TYR A 83 -3.20 2.54 0.69
CA TYR A 83 -2.49 3.28 1.72
C TYR A 83 -3.35 4.39 2.32
N TRP A 84 -3.20 4.60 3.63
CA TRP A 84 -4.00 5.55 4.41
C TRP A 84 -3.62 7.00 4.12
N SER A 85 -4.65 7.84 4.10
CA SER A 85 -4.54 9.28 4.30
C SER A 85 -4.10 9.61 5.72
N TYR A 86 -3.56 10.81 5.93
CA TYR A 86 -2.98 11.24 7.20
C TYR A 86 -4.00 11.34 8.35
N ASP A 87 -5.27 11.60 8.03
CA ASP A 87 -6.37 11.62 9.00
C ASP A 87 -6.99 10.23 9.23
N GLY A 88 -6.59 9.22 8.46
CA GLY A 88 -7.11 7.87 8.55
C GLY A 88 -8.53 7.69 8.01
N GLU A 89 -9.08 8.65 7.25
CA GLU A 89 -10.46 8.57 6.76
C GLU A 89 -10.56 7.92 5.37
N GLN A 90 -9.52 8.06 4.56
CA GLN A 90 -9.49 7.61 3.17
C GLN A 90 -8.31 6.70 2.85
N LEU A 91 -8.47 5.91 1.79
CA LEU A 91 -7.44 5.07 1.19
C LEU A 91 -7.22 5.50 -0.27
N ILE A 92 -5.96 5.58 -0.69
CA ILE A 92 -5.56 5.57 -2.09
C ILE A 92 -5.20 4.12 -2.45
N PHE A 93 -5.59 3.64 -3.62
CA PHE A 93 -5.28 2.29 -4.08
C PHE A 93 -5.09 2.24 -5.60
N GLN A 94 -4.33 1.24 -6.05
CA GLN A 94 -4.10 0.97 -7.46
C GLN A 94 -5.13 -0.03 -7.97
N SER A 95 -5.68 0.21 -9.17
CA SER A 95 -6.60 -0.73 -9.82
C SER A 95 -6.47 -0.76 -11.35
N ASP A 96 -6.58 -1.96 -11.91
CA ASP A 96 -6.78 -2.20 -13.35
C ASP A 96 -8.22 -2.62 -13.70
N TRP A 97 -9.13 -2.54 -12.72
CA TRP A 97 -10.45 -3.13 -12.84
C TRP A 97 -11.31 -2.39 -13.87
N ARG A 98 -11.67 -3.11 -14.93
CA ARG A 98 -12.42 -2.59 -16.08
C ARG A 98 -13.77 -1.95 -15.76
N ALA A 99 -14.36 -2.28 -14.61
CA ALA A 99 -15.63 -1.68 -14.21
C ALA A 99 -15.48 -0.21 -13.77
N ILE A 100 -14.28 0.18 -13.34
CA ILE A 100 -13.96 1.55 -12.88
C ILE A 100 -12.91 2.25 -13.76
N ASN A 101 -12.19 1.48 -14.60
CA ASN A 101 -11.23 1.99 -15.58
C ASN A 101 -11.26 1.19 -16.90
N ASP A 102 -11.85 1.72 -17.95
CA ASP A 102 -11.94 1.01 -19.25
C ASP A 102 -10.63 1.01 -20.05
N GLN A 103 -9.67 1.85 -19.67
CA GLN A 103 -8.33 1.97 -20.27
C GLN A 103 -7.53 0.65 -20.16
N GLY A 104 -7.70 -0.09 -19.06
CA GLY A 104 -7.11 -1.41 -18.85
C GLY A 104 -5.66 -1.43 -18.33
N CYS A 105 -5.14 -0.29 -17.86
CA CYS A 105 -3.91 -0.23 -17.08
C CYS A 105 -4.20 0.14 -15.63
N ASP A 106 -3.21 -0.10 -14.77
CA ASP A 106 -3.20 0.39 -13.40
C ASP A 106 -3.37 1.91 -13.36
N GLN A 107 -4.41 2.36 -12.67
CA GLN A 107 -4.69 3.75 -12.33
C GLN A 107 -4.85 3.88 -10.81
N GLN A 108 -4.71 5.10 -10.29
CA GLN A 108 -4.83 5.40 -8.86
C GLN A 108 -6.23 5.92 -8.53
N PHE A 109 -6.81 5.38 -7.46
CA PHE A 109 -8.15 5.71 -7.00
C PHE A 109 -8.16 6.04 -5.52
N VAL A 110 -9.10 6.89 -5.09
CA VAL A 110 -9.38 7.17 -3.69
C VAL A 110 -10.76 6.64 -3.30
N MET A 111 -10.89 6.13 -2.07
CA MET A 111 -12.14 5.72 -1.44
C MET A 111 -12.16 6.05 0.06
N ASN A 112 -13.34 6.10 0.67
CA ASN A 112 -13.45 6.12 2.13
C ASN A 112 -13.06 4.76 2.71
N ALA A 113 -12.25 4.77 3.76
CA ALA A 113 -11.73 3.57 4.41
C ALA A 113 -12.79 2.79 5.20
N ASP A 114 -13.92 3.42 5.50
CA ASP A 114 -15.05 2.78 6.17
C ASP A 114 -15.98 2.00 5.22
N GLY A 115 -15.75 2.10 3.91
CA GLY A 115 -16.60 1.44 2.93
C GLY A 115 -17.83 2.24 2.47
N SER A 116 -17.99 3.49 2.90
CA SER A 116 -19.04 4.39 2.43
C SER A 116 -18.72 5.01 1.06
N ASP A 117 -19.73 5.57 0.40
CA ASP A 117 -19.53 6.39 -0.78
C ASP A 117 -18.88 7.73 -0.42
N LEU A 118 -18.06 8.26 -1.34
CA LEU A 118 -17.51 9.61 -1.22
C LEU A 118 -18.63 10.64 -1.19
N SER A 119 -18.34 11.85 -0.73
CA SER A 119 -19.32 12.96 -0.73
C SER A 119 -19.85 13.33 -2.12
N THR A 120 -19.18 12.87 -3.18
CA THR A 120 -19.60 13.01 -4.59
C THR A 120 -20.64 11.96 -5.01
N GLY A 121 -20.91 10.95 -4.18
CA GLY A 121 -21.80 9.82 -4.47
C GLY A 121 -21.15 8.66 -5.21
N GLU A 122 -19.84 8.73 -5.47
CA GLU A 122 -19.09 7.62 -6.09
C GLU A 122 -18.38 6.80 -5.02
N ARG A 123 -18.25 5.50 -5.27
CA ARG A 123 -17.51 4.59 -4.40
C ARG A 123 -15.99 4.76 -4.51
N TYR A 124 -15.50 4.94 -5.75
CA TYR A 124 -14.08 5.09 -6.06
C TYR A 124 -13.90 6.29 -7.00
N ARG A 125 -12.96 7.18 -6.66
CA ARG A 125 -12.63 8.34 -7.47
C ARG A 125 -11.28 8.15 -8.14
N LEU A 126 -11.22 8.20 -9.47
CA LEU A 126 -9.95 8.26 -10.21
C LEU A 126 -9.21 9.55 -9.82
N VAL A 127 -7.98 9.42 -9.35
CA VAL A 127 -7.11 10.56 -8.95
C VAL A 127 -5.87 10.70 -9.82
N SER A 128 -5.53 9.68 -10.60
CA SER A 128 -4.56 9.79 -11.69
C SER A 128 -5.23 10.25 -12.98
N THR A 129 -4.45 10.35 -14.06
CA THR A 129 -4.88 10.96 -15.34
C THR A 129 -5.82 10.08 -16.17
N GLY A 130 -6.01 8.80 -15.82
CA GLY A 130 -6.69 7.81 -16.67
C GLY A 130 -5.89 7.45 -17.94
N GLN A 131 -4.64 7.90 -18.02
CA GLN A 131 -3.75 7.74 -19.17
C GLN A 131 -2.44 7.08 -18.73
N GLY A 132 -1.74 6.47 -19.68
CA GLY A 132 -0.50 5.73 -19.42
C GLY A 132 -0.70 4.60 -18.40
N ARG A 133 0.38 4.15 -17.79
CA ARG A 133 0.32 3.30 -16.60
C ARG A 133 0.65 4.12 -15.37
N THR A 134 0.12 3.75 -14.22
CA THR A 134 0.51 4.31 -12.93
C THR A 134 0.99 3.23 -11.98
N THR A 135 1.75 3.63 -10.96
CA THR A 135 2.01 2.76 -9.81
C THR A 135 2.23 3.54 -8.52
N CYS A 136 2.09 2.85 -7.38
CA CYS A 136 2.43 3.32 -6.03
C CYS A 136 1.86 4.72 -5.71
N GLY A 137 0.54 4.83 -5.60
CA GLY A 137 -0.10 6.06 -5.13
C GLY A 137 0.07 6.24 -3.62
N TYR A 138 0.26 7.47 -3.14
CA TYR A 138 0.33 7.80 -1.71
C TYR A 138 -0.31 9.16 -1.42
N PHE A 139 -0.65 9.45 -0.16
CA PHE A 139 -1.14 10.78 0.24
C PHE A 139 0.01 11.70 0.66
N LEU A 140 -0.14 12.99 0.34
CA LEU A 140 0.64 14.07 0.92
C LEU A 140 -0.06 14.62 2.16
N ALA A 141 0.69 15.22 3.08
CA ALA A 141 0.17 15.79 4.33
C ALA A 141 -0.84 16.95 4.11
N ASP A 142 -0.85 17.55 2.91
CA ASP A 142 -1.79 18.61 2.52
C ASP A 142 -3.08 18.06 1.88
N GLY A 143 -3.27 16.75 1.82
CA GLY A 143 -4.43 16.07 1.26
C GLY A 143 -4.36 15.84 -0.26
N ARG A 144 -3.27 16.26 -0.92
CA ARG A 144 -2.99 15.85 -2.31
C ARG A 144 -2.54 14.39 -2.37
N VAL A 145 -2.43 13.86 -3.58
CA VAL A 145 -1.89 12.53 -3.86
C VAL A 145 -0.59 12.64 -4.66
N ILE A 146 0.29 11.67 -4.48
CA ILE A 146 1.53 11.47 -5.24
C ILE A 146 1.48 10.08 -5.89
N TYR A 147 1.94 9.94 -7.13
CA TYR A 147 1.98 8.66 -7.82
C TYR A 147 2.96 8.69 -8.98
N SER A 148 3.42 7.51 -9.41
CA SER A 148 4.25 7.38 -10.61
C SER A 148 3.40 7.18 -11.85
N SER A 149 3.76 7.77 -12.99
CA SER A 149 3.02 7.58 -14.22
C SER A 149 3.85 7.70 -15.49
N THR A 150 3.46 6.95 -16.53
CA THR A 150 4.05 7.04 -17.88
C THR A 150 3.27 7.97 -18.83
N HIS A 151 2.23 8.66 -18.35
CA HIS A 151 1.27 9.37 -19.21
C HIS A 151 1.90 10.49 -20.06
N ALA A 152 2.96 11.13 -19.58
CA ALA A 152 3.66 12.18 -20.33
C ALA A 152 4.38 11.63 -21.58
N ALA A 153 4.88 10.39 -21.52
CA ALA A 153 5.48 9.74 -22.67
C ALA A 153 4.43 9.21 -23.66
N SER A 154 3.33 8.66 -23.15
CA SER A 154 2.23 8.19 -23.98
C SER A 154 0.93 8.03 -23.17
N PRO A 155 -0.24 8.42 -23.73
CA PRO A 155 -1.51 8.16 -23.09
C PRO A 155 -1.91 6.67 -23.13
N ALA A 156 -1.29 5.87 -24.00
CA ALA A 156 -1.57 4.45 -24.13
C ALA A 156 -0.88 3.62 -23.04
N CYS A 157 -1.49 2.48 -22.72
CA CYS A 157 -0.85 1.44 -21.92
C CYS A 157 0.50 1.01 -22.53
N PRO A 158 1.63 1.08 -21.79
CA PRO A 158 2.89 0.55 -22.27
C PRO A 158 2.79 -0.98 -22.43
N VAL A 159 3.45 -1.51 -23.45
CA VAL A 159 3.48 -2.95 -23.70
C VAL A 159 4.45 -3.59 -22.71
N THR A 160 3.97 -4.55 -21.93
CA THR A 160 4.79 -5.24 -20.92
C THR A 160 5.71 -6.27 -21.55
N ALA A 161 6.91 -6.43 -21.03
CA ALA A 161 7.84 -7.48 -21.42
C ALA A 161 7.24 -8.86 -21.19
N ALA A 162 6.41 -9.03 -20.15
CA ALA A 162 5.68 -10.27 -19.92
C ALA A 162 4.74 -10.61 -21.10
N SER A 163 4.04 -9.63 -21.67
CA SER A 163 3.18 -9.85 -22.85
C SER A 163 3.95 -10.23 -24.11
N GLN A 164 5.21 -9.78 -24.23
CA GLN A 164 6.07 -10.04 -25.38
C GLN A 164 6.81 -11.37 -25.26
N THR A 165 7.33 -11.68 -24.08
CA THR A 165 8.25 -12.80 -23.83
C THR A 165 7.56 -14.02 -23.22
N GLY A 166 6.40 -13.84 -22.58
CA GLY A 166 5.73 -14.86 -21.78
C GLY A 166 6.46 -15.23 -20.48
N ARG A 167 7.48 -14.45 -20.09
CA ARG A 167 8.23 -14.63 -18.83
C ARG A 167 7.67 -13.68 -17.77
N TYR A 168 7.71 -14.11 -16.51
CA TYR A 168 7.39 -13.23 -15.39
C TYR A 168 8.61 -12.38 -15.04
N VAL A 169 8.54 -11.11 -15.41
CA VAL A 169 9.53 -10.05 -15.15
C VAL A 169 8.75 -8.81 -14.75
N TRP A 170 9.39 -7.91 -14.02
CA TRP A 170 8.87 -6.57 -13.76
C TRP A 170 9.48 -5.62 -14.78
N ASP A 171 8.60 -4.83 -15.41
CA ASP A 171 8.99 -3.78 -16.34
C ASP A 171 9.47 -2.56 -15.55
N ILE A 172 10.66 -2.07 -15.89
CA ILE A 172 11.26 -0.85 -15.36
C ILE A 172 11.09 0.22 -16.44
N PHE A 173 9.86 0.66 -16.69
CA PHE A 173 9.60 1.61 -17.77
C PHE A 173 10.38 2.92 -17.53
N PRO A 174 11.37 3.28 -18.36
CA PRO A 174 12.20 4.47 -18.17
C PRO A 174 11.46 5.78 -18.47
N THR A 175 10.13 5.69 -18.59
CA THR A 175 9.20 6.80 -18.81
C THR A 175 8.29 7.03 -17.61
N PHE A 176 8.48 6.27 -16.53
CA PHE A 176 7.86 6.59 -15.26
C PHE A 176 8.52 7.82 -14.67
N ASP A 177 7.71 8.85 -14.47
CA ASP A 177 8.04 9.98 -13.61
C ASP A 177 7.03 10.05 -12.44
N ILE A 178 7.33 10.84 -11.42
CA ILE A 178 6.49 11.02 -10.23
C ILE A 178 5.74 12.35 -10.32
N TYR A 179 4.41 12.26 -10.16
CA TYR A 179 3.47 13.36 -10.26
C TYR A 179 2.73 13.55 -8.94
N VAL A 180 2.25 14.77 -8.72
CA VAL A 180 1.28 15.07 -7.66
C VAL A 180 0.00 15.63 -8.26
N ALA A 181 -1.14 15.38 -7.62
CA ALA A 181 -2.44 15.86 -8.04
C ALA A 181 -3.35 16.12 -6.83
N ASN A 182 -4.42 16.89 -7.02
CA ASN A 182 -5.47 16.98 -6.02
C ASN A 182 -6.19 15.63 -5.87
N ALA A 183 -6.76 15.36 -4.69
CA ALA A 183 -7.52 14.13 -4.42
C ALA A 183 -8.82 13.99 -5.25
N ASP A 184 -9.19 15.01 -6.03
CA ASP A 184 -10.28 14.95 -7.01
C ASP A 184 -9.80 14.61 -8.45
N GLY A 185 -8.49 14.40 -8.62
CA GLY A 185 -7.82 14.11 -9.89
C GLY A 185 -7.42 15.33 -10.72
N THR A 186 -7.69 16.55 -10.24
CA THR A 186 -7.31 17.78 -10.94
C THR A 186 -5.90 18.24 -10.58
N GLY A 187 -5.34 19.17 -11.37
CA GLY A 187 -4.10 19.85 -11.01
C GLY A 187 -2.85 18.97 -11.04
N THR A 188 -2.83 17.94 -11.88
CA THR A 188 -1.64 17.09 -12.06
C THR A 188 -0.43 17.92 -12.46
N GLU A 189 0.66 17.78 -11.70
CA GLU A 189 1.95 18.42 -11.96
C GLU A 189 3.09 17.40 -11.77
N LEU A 190 4.16 17.57 -12.55
CA LEU A 190 5.39 16.78 -12.41
C LEU A 190 6.14 17.22 -11.16
N LEU A 191 6.51 16.28 -10.29
CA LEU A 191 7.31 16.54 -9.09
C LEU A 191 8.76 16.10 -9.27
N ILE A 192 8.99 14.83 -9.63
CA ILE A 192 10.32 14.26 -9.87
C ILE A 192 10.28 13.58 -11.23
N GLY A 193 11.24 13.88 -12.08
CA GLY A 193 11.38 13.19 -13.37
C GLY A 193 12.74 13.43 -14.00
N GLY A 194 13.00 12.76 -15.11
CA GLY A 194 14.28 12.81 -15.79
C GLY A 194 14.51 11.62 -16.71
N GLU A 195 15.77 11.37 -17.07
CA GLU A 195 16.11 10.14 -17.78
C GLU A 195 16.11 8.96 -16.81
N GLY A 196 15.33 7.93 -17.12
CA GLY A 196 15.29 6.68 -16.36
C GLY A 196 13.94 6.46 -15.69
N TYR A 197 13.87 5.42 -14.88
CA TYR A 197 12.71 5.09 -14.09
C TYR A 197 12.74 5.91 -12.80
N ASP A 198 11.70 6.67 -12.52
CA ASP A 198 11.44 7.31 -11.24
C ASP A 198 10.06 6.87 -10.72
N ALA A 199 10.03 5.99 -9.71
CA ALA A 199 8.77 5.47 -9.21
C ALA A 199 8.77 5.03 -7.75
N GLU A 200 7.65 4.42 -7.33
CA GLU A 200 7.45 3.88 -5.98
C GLU A 200 7.52 4.94 -4.86
N PRO A 201 6.90 6.14 -5.03
CA PRO A 201 7.00 7.20 -4.05
C PRO A 201 6.21 6.89 -2.77
N THR A 202 6.82 7.13 -1.62
CA THR A 202 6.12 7.24 -0.33
C THR A 202 6.59 8.49 0.42
N VAL A 203 5.79 8.94 1.38
CA VAL A 203 5.97 10.25 2.02
C VAL A 203 6.27 10.06 3.51
N SER A 204 7.19 10.84 4.07
CA SER A 204 7.50 10.80 5.50
C SER A 204 6.34 11.29 6.36
N PRO A 205 6.11 10.76 7.58
CA PRO A 205 4.97 11.15 8.42
C PRO A 205 4.89 12.63 8.80
N ASP A 206 6.00 13.36 8.69
CA ASP A 206 6.07 14.81 8.91
C ASP A 206 5.81 15.63 7.62
N GLY A 207 5.54 14.96 6.50
CA GLY A 207 5.27 15.58 5.20
C GLY A 207 6.47 16.30 4.56
N ARG A 208 7.70 16.09 5.05
CA ARG A 208 8.89 16.81 4.54
C ARG A 208 9.58 16.09 3.38
N PHE A 209 9.56 14.77 3.37
CA PHE A 209 10.37 13.97 2.45
C PHE A 209 9.51 13.01 1.63
N VAL A 210 9.96 12.78 0.40
CA VAL A 210 9.52 11.67 -0.44
C VAL A 210 10.70 10.70 -0.56
N ILE A 211 10.46 9.42 -0.36
CA ILE A 211 11.39 8.35 -0.73
C ILE A 211 10.87 7.67 -1.98
N PHE A 212 11.76 7.34 -2.91
CA PHE A 212 11.39 6.74 -4.19
C PHE A 212 12.55 5.96 -4.81
N THR A 213 12.23 5.08 -5.74
CA THR A 213 13.16 4.21 -6.47
C THR A 213 13.55 4.86 -7.79
N SER A 214 14.84 4.84 -8.14
CA SER A 214 15.31 5.37 -9.42
C SER A 214 16.48 4.63 -10.03
N THR A 215 16.52 4.57 -11.37
CA THR A 215 17.66 4.02 -12.14
C THR A 215 18.75 5.04 -12.46
N ARG A 216 18.66 6.28 -11.96
CA ARG A 216 19.55 7.38 -12.40
C ARG A 216 21.05 7.18 -12.10
N SER A 217 21.40 6.29 -11.16
CA SER A 217 22.79 5.90 -10.86
C SER A 217 23.27 4.72 -11.71
N GLY A 218 22.41 4.15 -12.55
CA GLY A 218 22.68 2.95 -13.34
C GLY A 218 22.21 1.63 -12.69
N ASP A 219 21.67 1.69 -11.48
CA ASP A 219 20.97 0.59 -10.80
C ASP A 219 19.68 1.12 -10.14
N LEU A 220 18.75 0.23 -9.75
CA LEU A 220 17.53 0.58 -9.02
C LEU A 220 17.86 0.88 -7.56
N GLU A 221 18.03 2.17 -7.26
CA GLU A 221 18.44 2.66 -5.95
C GLU A 221 17.36 3.54 -5.32
N LEU A 222 17.37 3.63 -3.98
CA LEU A 222 16.50 4.51 -3.23
C LEU A 222 17.09 5.92 -3.13
N TYR A 223 16.21 6.91 -3.26
CA TYR A 223 16.52 8.32 -3.12
C TYR A 223 15.53 8.99 -2.17
N ARG A 224 16.00 10.00 -1.45
CA ARG A 224 15.15 10.89 -0.64
C ARG A 224 15.13 12.27 -1.26
N TYR A 225 13.94 12.79 -1.51
CA TYR A 225 13.65 14.12 -2.02
C TYR A 225 13.03 14.97 -0.91
N GLU A 226 13.55 16.17 -0.65
CA GLU A 226 12.96 17.14 0.28
C GLU A 226 11.99 18.07 -0.44
N LEU A 227 10.71 18.04 -0.06
CA LEU A 227 9.63 18.75 -0.74
C LEU A 227 9.80 20.28 -0.74
N ALA A 228 10.42 20.84 0.29
CA ALA A 228 10.58 22.29 0.43
C ALA A 228 11.73 22.86 -0.42
N THR A 229 12.81 22.09 -0.62
CA THR A 229 14.05 22.57 -1.22
C THR A 229 14.31 21.96 -2.60
N GLY A 230 13.70 20.81 -2.89
CA GLY A 230 14.01 19.97 -4.04
C GLY A 230 15.34 19.23 -3.92
N GLU A 231 15.99 19.26 -2.75
CA GLU A 231 17.22 18.51 -2.53
C GLU A 231 16.97 17.02 -2.63
N THR A 232 17.82 16.31 -3.37
CA THR A 232 17.75 14.86 -3.56
C THR A 232 19.07 14.23 -3.12
N ILE A 233 18.98 13.21 -2.26
CA ILE A 233 20.13 12.38 -1.86
C ILE A 233 19.89 10.92 -2.24
N GLN A 234 20.96 10.21 -2.59
CA GLN A 234 20.94 8.77 -2.81
C GLN A 234 21.16 8.04 -1.48
N LEU A 235 20.32 7.05 -1.18
CA LEU A 235 20.31 6.30 0.08
C LEU A 235 20.98 4.93 -0.06
N THR A 236 20.86 4.29 -1.22
CA THR A 236 21.43 2.96 -1.51
C THR A 236 22.36 3.00 -2.72
N ASP A 237 23.32 2.10 -2.77
CA ASP A 237 24.41 2.06 -3.75
C ASP A 237 24.98 0.65 -3.95
N GLU A 238 24.21 -0.38 -3.58
CA GLU A 238 24.62 -1.77 -3.62
C GLU A 238 23.91 -2.50 -4.75
N LEU A 239 24.67 -3.25 -5.55
CA LEU A 239 24.12 -3.97 -6.71
C LEU A 239 22.87 -4.79 -6.37
N GLY A 240 21.80 -4.50 -7.10
CA GLY A 240 20.53 -5.22 -7.04
C GLY A 240 19.35 -4.26 -7.01
N TYR A 241 18.16 -4.85 -7.02
CA TYR A 241 16.92 -4.09 -6.87
C TYR A 241 16.80 -3.58 -5.43
N ASP A 242 16.64 -2.27 -5.24
CA ASP A 242 16.17 -1.62 -4.02
C ASP A 242 14.89 -0.83 -4.33
N GLY A 243 13.77 -1.14 -3.65
CA GLY A 243 12.51 -0.44 -3.94
C GLY A 243 11.40 -0.69 -2.92
N GLY A 244 10.26 -0.04 -3.13
CA GLY A 244 9.04 -0.14 -2.31
C GLY A 244 9.29 0.22 -0.86
N ALA A 245 9.90 1.38 -0.63
CA ALA A 245 10.39 1.80 0.67
C ALA A 245 9.38 2.69 1.42
N PHE A 246 9.35 2.58 2.75
CA PHE A 246 8.48 3.33 3.65
C PHE A 246 9.26 3.90 4.83
N PHE A 247 8.81 5.03 5.37
CA PHE A 247 9.34 5.60 6.61
C PHE A 247 8.77 4.90 7.85
N SER A 248 9.53 4.92 8.95
CA SER A 248 9.02 4.59 10.28
C SER A 248 8.00 5.62 10.77
N PRO A 249 7.15 5.32 11.78
CA PRO A 249 6.11 6.23 12.26
C PRO A 249 6.66 7.57 12.77
N ASP A 250 7.88 7.58 13.31
CA ASP A 250 8.59 8.78 13.78
C ASP A 250 9.43 9.46 12.68
N GLY A 251 9.48 8.88 11.48
CA GLY A 251 10.26 9.35 10.33
C GLY A 251 11.78 9.20 10.46
N SER A 252 12.29 8.55 11.51
CA SER A 252 13.73 8.43 11.76
C SER A 252 14.41 7.33 10.94
N GLN A 253 13.64 6.32 10.49
CA GLN A 253 14.12 5.17 9.75
C GLN A 253 13.33 4.93 8.46
N ILE A 254 13.87 4.08 7.61
CA ILE A 254 13.22 3.54 6.42
C ILE A 254 13.28 2.02 6.42
N VAL A 255 12.30 1.39 5.77
CA VAL A 255 12.25 -0.04 5.50
C VAL A 255 11.98 -0.27 4.02
N TRP A 256 12.60 -1.27 3.40
CA TRP A 256 12.39 -1.56 1.99
C TRP A 256 12.64 -3.04 1.66
N ARG A 257 12.23 -3.45 0.45
CA ARG A 257 12.56 -4.76 -0.12
C ARG A 257 13.81 -4.62 -0.99
N ALA A 258 14.73 -5.58 -0.90
CA ALA A 258 15.94 -5.57 -1.69
C ALA A 258 16.36 -6.95 -2.17
N SER A 259 17.03 -6.99 -3.33
CA SER A 259 17.76 -8.16 -3.81
C SER A 259 19.26 -7.88 -3.79
N ARG A 260 20.08 -8.89 -3.49
CA ARG A 260 21.55 -8.79 -3.54
C ARG A 260 22.12 -9.94 -4.37
N PRO A 261 21.94 -9.92 -5.71
CA PRO A 261 22.37 -11.00 -6.57
C PRO A 261 23.90 -11.11 -6.62
N THR A 262 24.43 -12.33 -6.73
CA THR A 262 25.87 -12.60 -6.88
C THR A 262 26.11 -13.60 -8.02
N GLY A 263 27.35 -13.68 -8.53
CA GLY A 263 27.71 -14.61 -9.61
C GLY A 263 26.82 -14.49 -10.85
N GLU A 264 26.35 -15.62 -11.37
CA GLU A 264 25.47 -15.68 -12.56
C GLU A 264 24.15 -14.90 -12.39
N ALA A 265 23.62 -14.83 -11.17
CA ALA A 265 22.42 -14.05 -10.89
C ALA A 265 22.68 -12.55 -11.06
N ALA A 266 23.88 -12.07 -10.68
CA ALA A 266 24.27 -10.67 -10.88
C ALA A 266 24.46 -10.32 -12.35
N GLU A 267 24.99 -11.25 -13.16
CA GLU A 267 25.09 -11.08 -14.62
C GLU A 267 23.70 -11.05 -15.27
N THR A 268 22.80 -11.94 -14.84
CA THR A 268 21.41 -11.96 -15.30
C THR A 268 20.67 -10.69 -14.94
N TYR A 269 20.83 -10.20 -13.71
CA TYR A 269 20.24 -8.95 -13.24
C TYR A 269 20.66 -7.77 -14.12
N ARG A 270 21.98 -7.55 -14.30
CA ARG A 270 22.48 -6.45 -15.13
C ARG A 270 22.00 -6.51 -16.57
N ARG A 271 21.94 -7.71 -17.15
CA ARG A 271 21.45 -7.91 -18.51
C ARG A 271 19.97 -7.54 -18.63
N LEU A 272 19.14 -7.97 -17.68
CA LEU A 272 17.72 -7.64 -17.69
C LEU A 272 17.52 -6.14 -17.48
N LEU A 273 18.27 -5.52 -16.55
CA LEU A 273 18.13 -4.09 -16.28
C LEU A 273 18.52 -3.24 -17.48
N ALA A 274 19.53 -3.65 -18.25
CA ALA A 274 19.89 -3.00 -19.52
C ALA A 274 18.79 -3.09 -20.59
N ASP A 275 17.85 -4.01 -20.44
CA ASP A 275 16.66 -4.16 -21.27
C ASP A 275 15.39 -3.65 -20.54
N ASP A 276 15.53 -2.75 -19.56
CA ASP A 276 14.44 -2.15 -18.76
C ASP A 276 13.58 -3.19 -18.01
N MET A 277 14.21 -4.24 -17.47
CA MET A 277 13.53 -5.32 -16.76
C MET A 277 14.27 -5.76 -15.50
N VAL A 278 13.53 -6.31 -14.54
CA VAL A 278 14.10 -7.15 -13.48
C VAL A 278 13.32 -8.44 -13.36
N GLN A 279 14.01 -9.51 -12.95
CA GLN A 279 13.34 -10.76 -12.63
C GLN A 279 13.06 -10.81 -11.12
N PRO A 280 11.79 -10.91 -10.70
CA PRO A 280 11.48 -11.15 -9.30
C PRO A 280 12.05 -12.49 -8.85
N GLY A 281 12.79 -12.46 -7.75
CA GLY A 281 13.49 -13.61 -7.19
C GLY A 281 13.45 -13.59 -5.66
N ALA A 282 14.54 -14.01 -5.04
CA ALA A 282 14.69 -13.85 -3.60
C ALA A 282 14.81 -12.36 -3.25
N LEU A 283 13.96 -11.93 -2.32
CA LEU A 283 13.93 -10.57 -1.79
C LEU A 283 14.01 -10.64 -0.28
N ASP A 284 14.69 -9.67 0.32
CA ASP A 284 14.80 -9.52 1.76
C ASP A 284 14.38 -8.11 2.18
N ILE A 285 13.97 -8.01 3.43
CA ILE A 285 13.66 -6.74 4.07
C ILE A 285 14.92 -6.15 4.69
N TYR A 286 15.13 -4.86 4.46
CA TYR A 286 16.20 -4.08 5.04
C TYR A 286 15.63 -2.86 5.76
N VAL A 287 16.38 -2.37 6.75
CA VAL A 287 16.12 -1.09 7.42
C VAL A 287 17.39 -0.25 7.46
N ALA A 288 17.22 1.05 7.56
CA ALA A 288 18.29 2.04 7.71
C ALA A 288 17.74 3.29 8.40
N ASN A 289 18.63 4.18 8.85
CA ASN A 289 18.23 5.55 9.17
C ASN A 289 17.70 6.24 7.91
N ALA A 290 16.82 7.23 8.09
CA ALA A 290 16.20 7.95 6.97
C ALA A 290 17.19 8.76 6.11
N ASP A 291 18.45 8.91 6.54
CA ASP A 291 19.56 9.47 5.77
C ASP A 291 20.41 8.43 5.02
N GLY A 292 20.04 7.15 5.10
CA GLY A 292 20.71 6.03 4.43
C GLY A 292 21.84 5.40 5.26
N THR A 293 22.12 5.90 6.46
CA THR A 293 23.14 5.30 7.34
C THR A 293 22.58 4.10 8.12
N ASP A 294 23.47 3.29 8.70
CA ASP A 294 23.12 2.11 9.52
C ASP A 294 22.22 1.07 8.82
N LYS A 295 22.49 0.83 7.53
CA LYS A 295 21.79 -0.17 6.73
C LYS A 295 21.99 -1.56 7.32
N ARG A 296 20.90 -2.29 7.51
CA ARG A 296 20.94 -3.69 7.96
C ARG A 296 19.82 -4.52 7.36
N ARG A 297 20.14 -5.79 7.12
CA ARG A 297 19.19 -6.81 6.65
C ARG A 297 18.40 -7.38 7.82
N VAL A 298 17.08 -7.36 7.73
CA VAL A 298 16.14 -7.88 8.73
C VAL A 298 15.83 -9.35 8.45
N THR A 299 15.38 -9.69 7.24
CA THR A 299 14.99 -11.08 6.91
C THR A 299 16.14 -11.87 6.29
N ARG A 300 16.19 -13.18 6.56
CA ARG A 300 17.06 -14.15 5.89
C ARG A 300 16.26 -15.42 5.55
N LEU A 301 15.17 -15.22 4.83
CA LEU A 301 14.18 -16.26 4.54
C LEU A 301 14.28 -16.71 3.08
N PRO A 302 13.96 -17.99 2.75
CA PRO A 302 13.83 -18.40 1.37
C PRO A 302 12.64 -17.69 0.71
N GLY A 303 12.65 -17.61 -0.62
CA GLY A 303 11.56 -16.97 -1.37
C GLY A 303 11.60 -15.45 -1.34
N ALA A 304 10.45 -14.84 -1.57
CA ALA A 304 10.30 -13.39 -1.63
C ALA A 304 9.74 -12.85 -0.31
N ASN A 305 10.40 -11.84 0.24
CA ASN A 305 9.94 -11.06 1.40
C ASN A 305 9.82 -9.61 0.94
N TRP A 306 8.61 -9.07 0.95
CA TRP A 306 8.33 -7.83 0.23
C TRP A 306 7.11 -7.09 0.78
N ALA A 307 6.89 -5.87 0.27
CA ALA A 307 5.88 -4.93 0.78
C ALA A 307 5.98 -4.73 2.31
N PRO A 308 7.16 -4.32 2.83
CA PRO A 308 7.32 -4.12 4.25
C PRO A 308 6.64 -2.83 4.71
N PHE A 309 6.16 -2.82 5.95
CA PHE A 309 5.66 -1.63 6.61
C PHE A 309 5.95 -1.72 8.12
N PHE A 310 6.29 -0.59 8.74
CA PHE A 310 6.56 -0.56 10.18
C PHE A 310 5.27 -0.78 10.98
N HIS A 311 5.37 -1.57 12.04
CA HIS A 311 4.39 -1.56 13.12
C HIS A 311 4.35 -0.19 13.81
N PRO A 312 3.21 0.28 14.38
CA PRO A 312 3.12 1.58 15.05
C PRO A 312 4.13 1.78 16.19
N SER A 313 4.63 0.69 16.80
CA SER A 313 5.70 0.78 17.81
C SER A 313 7.06 1.18 17.24
N GLY A 314 7.29 1.01 15.93
CA GLY A 314 8.60 1.18 15.29
C GLY A 314 9.57 0.00 15.48
N GLU A 315 9.23 -0.98 16.30
CA GLU A 315 10.12 -2.10 16.69
C GLU A 315 9.91 -3.37 15.85
N LYS A 316 8.82 -3.44 15.08
CA LYS A 316 8.46 -4.61 14.27
C LYS A 316 8.17 -4.20 12.83
N ILE A 317 8.37 -5.12 11.89
CA ILE A 317 8.00 -4.95 10.48
C ILE A 317 6.94 -5.97 10.09
N LEU A 318 5.85 -5.50 9.49
CA LEU A 318 4.87 -6.32 8.80
C LEU A 318 5.28 -6.45 7.33
N PHE A 319 5.26 -7.66 6.76
CA PHE A 319 5.67 -7.90 5.37
C PHE A 319 4.96 -9.11 4.78
N SER A 320 4.89 -9.18 3.44
CA SER A 320 4.37 -10.34 2.72
C SER A 320 5.49 -11.34 2.41
N SER A 321 5.23 -12.63 2.63
CA SER A 321 6.22 -13.67 2.35
C SER A 321 5.61 -15.01 1.96
N ASN A 322 6.29 -15.69 1.02
CA ASN A 322 5.98 -17.07 0.61
C ASN A 322 6.96 -18.11 1.18
N HIS A 323 7.84 -17.71 2.12
CA HIS A 323 8.92 -18.56 2.61
C HIS A 323 8.45 -19.93 3.10
N HIS A 324 7.28 -19.98 3.73
CA HIS A 324 6.72 -21.18 4.36
C HIS A 324 6.11 -22.17 3.34
N THR A 325 5.85 -21.76 2.10
CA THR A 325 5.33 -22.64 1.02
C THR A 325 6.34 -22.89 -0.09
N MET A 326 7.62 -22.55 0.11
CA MET A 326 8.66 -22.74 -0.91
C MET A 326 8.83 -24.20 -1.35
N ALA A 327 8.58 -25.15 -0.46
CA ALA A 327 8.58 -26.59 -0.80
C ALA A 327 7.40 -27.00 -1.71
N GLU A 328 6.34 -26.19 -1.75
CA GLU A 328 5.09 -26.41 -2.47
C GLU A 328 4.98 -25.51 -3.72
N GLY A 329 6.06 -24.78 -4.04
CA GLY A 329 6.15 -23.90 -5.21
C GLY A 329 5.97 -22.42 -4.91
N GLY A 330 5.80 -22.01 -3.64
CA GLY A 330 5.89 -20.62 -3.20
C GLY A 330 4.83 -19.69 -3.80
N ARG A 331 3.60 -20.19 -4.03
CA ARG A 331 2.51 -19.42 -4.64
C ARG A 331 1.62 -18.71 -3.62
N GLU A 332 1.63 -19.18 -2.39
CA GLU A 332 0.86 -18.61 -1.29
C GLU A 332 1.74 -17.59 -0.57
N PHE A 333 1.16 -16.43 -0.31
CA PHE A 333 1.80 -15.33 0.40
C PHE A 333 0.93 -14.99 1.58
N ASP A 334 1.55 -14.91 2.75
CA ASP A 334 0.90 -14.44 3.96
C ASP A 334 1.64 -13.23 4.51
N LEU A 335 0.95 -12.50 5.37
CA LEU A 335 1.54 -11.43 6.15
C LEU A 335 2.24 -12.01 7.38
N PHE A 336 3.44 -11.51 7.66
CA PHE A 336 4.26 -11.86 8.81
C PHE A 336 4.71 -10.60 9.53
N LEU A 337 4.73 -10.65 10.85
CA LEU A 337 5.26 -9.61 11.70
C LEU A 337 6.60 -10.11 12.25
N ILE A 338 7.69 -9.35 12.07
CA ILE A 338 9.01 -9.68 12.60
C ILE A 338 9.51 -8.59 13.54
N ASP A 339 9.96 -8.99 14.71
CA ASP A 339 10.69 -8.12 15.62
C ASP A 339 12.09 -7.83 15.06
N ILE A 340 12.40 -6.55 14.96
CA ILE A 340 13.56 -6.07 14.22
C ILE A 340 14.89 -6.47 14.88
N GLU A 341 14.92 -6.62 16.21
CA GLU A 341 16.15 -6.90 16.96
C GLU A 341 16.33 -8.39 17.25
N SER A 342 15.29 -9.04 17.76
CA SER A 342 15.32 -10.46 18.12
C SER A 342 15.15 -11.39 16.92
N GLY A 343 14.47 -10.92 15.86
CA GLY A 343 14.07 -11.74 14.72
C GLY A 343 12.93 -12.72 15.03
N GLU A 344 12.26 -12.59 16.19
CA GLU A 344 11.04 -13.32 16.49
C GLU A 344 9.96 -12.96 15.46
N MET A 345 9.21 -13.96 15.00
CA MET A 345 8.30 -13.80 13.87
C MET A 345 6.97 -14.49 14.13
N ASP A 346 5.89 -13.75 13.86
CA ASP A 346 4.51 -14.20 13.94
C ASP A 346 3.87 -14.19 12.54
N ARG A 347 3.03 -15.19 12.26
CA ARG A 347 2.19 -15.20 11.05
C ARG A 347 0.89 -14.47 11.37
N VAL A 348 0.52 -13.50 10.54
CA VAL A 348 -0.64 -12.62 10.75
C VAL A 348 -1.85 -13.09 9.96
N THR A 349 -1.66 -13.56 8.73
CA THR A 349 -2.76 -14.08 7.88
C THR A 349 -2.65 -15.58 7.67
N HIS A 350 -3.79 -16.25 7.55
CA HIS A 350 -3.91 -17.72 7.45
C HIS A 350 -4.90 -18.15 6.36
N SER A 351 -5.06 -17.32 5.33
CA SER A 351 -6.12 -17.48 4.34
C SER A 351 -5.89 -18.64 3.36
N GLY A 352 -4.66 -19.15 3.28
CA GLY A 352 -4.26 -20.15 2.27
C GLY A 352 -4.33 -19.59 0.84
N THR A 353 -4.24 -18.28 0.69
CA THR A 353 -4.27 -17.62 -0.61
C THR A 353 -3.16 -16.56 -0.71
N PHE A 354 -3.38 -15.52 -1.51
CA PHE A 354 -2.47 -14.38 -1.61
C PHE A 354 -2.93 -13.28 -0.65
N ASP A 355 -2.06 -12.89 0.29
CA ASP A 355 -2.18 -11.73 1.16
C ASP A 355 -0.90 -10.86 1.06
N ALA A 356 -1.05 -9.57 0.77
CA ALA A 356 0.06 -8.66 0.56
C ALA A 356 -0.28 -7.19 0.82
N PHE A 357 0.70 -6.30 0.64
CA PHE A 357 0.57 -4.84 0.72
C PHE A 357 -0.06 -4.33 2.03
N PRO A 358 0.48 -4.72 3.20
CA PRO A 358 -0.05 -4.26 4.48
C PRO A 358 0.33 -2.80 4.77
N MET A 359 -0.58 -2.07 5.43
CA MET A 359 -0.27 -0.76 6.04
C MET A 359 -1.15 -0.50 7.27
N PHE A 360 -0.54 -0.02 8.35
CA PHE A 360 -1.29 0.44 9.53
C PHE A 360 -1.93 1.82 9.28
N SER A 361 -3.11 2.03 9.86
CA SER A 361 -3.69 3.37 9.94
C SER A 361 -2.80 4.31 10.78
N PRO A 362 -2.87 5.64 10.58
CA PRO A 362 -2.02 6.59 11.32
C PRO A 362 -2.14 6.49 12.85
N ASP A 363 -3.30 6.08 13.36
CA ASP A 363 -3.56 5.86 14.79
C ASP A 363 -3.15 4.45 15.29
N GLY A 364 -2.70 3.57 14.38
CA GLY A 364 -2.30 2.20 14.67
C GLY A 364 -3.43 1.23 15.00
N THR A 365 -4.70 1.65 14.89
CA THR A 365 -5.85 0.81 15.32
C THR A 365 -6.39 -0.09 14.21
N LYS A 366 -5.99 0.14 12.95
CA LYS A 366 -6.48 -0.61 11.79
C LYS A 366 -5.34 -1.05 10.89
N LEU A 367 -5.58 -2.13 10.17
CA LEU A 367 -4.71 -2.64 9.13
C LEU A 367 -5.47 -2.66 7.80
N VAL A 368 -4.89 -2.07 6.76
CA VAL A 368 -5.30 -2.30 5.37
C VAL A 368 -4.35 -3.30 4.72
N PHE A 369 -4.88 -4.20 3.90
CA PHE A 369 -4.08 -5.14 3.10
C PHE A 369 -4.86 -5.59 1.86
N ALA A 370 -4.15 -6.15 0.88
CA ALA A 370 -4.75 -6.75 -0.30
C ALA A 370 -4.79 -8.27 -0.19
N SER A 371 -5.89 -8.89 -0.63
CA SER A 371 -6.06 -10.34 -0.55
C SER A 371 -6.93 -10.91 -1.66
N ASN A 372 -6.73 -12.19 -1.95
CA ASN A 372 -7.63 -12.99 -2.80
C ASN A 372 -8.73 -13.71 -2.00
N ARG A 373 -8.84 -13.45 -0.68
CA ARG A 373 -9.83 -14.07 0.20
C ARG A 373 -11.26 -13.70 -0.20
N ARG A 374 -12.20 -14.60 0.12
CA ARG A 374 -13.64 -14.46 -0.13
C ARG A 374 -14.43 -14.98 1.06
N THR A 375 -15.64 -14.46 1.25
CA THR A 375 -16.58 -14.96 2.27
C THR A 375 -17.02 -16.40 2.02
N ASP A 376 -17.22 -16.79 0.75
CA ASP A 376 -17.58 -18.15 0.34
C ASP A 376 -16.40 -19.14 0.32
N ARG A 377 -15.19 -18.66 0.67
CA ARG A 377 -13.93 -19.44 0.69
C ARG A 377 -13.56 -20.09 -0.65
N ALA A 378 -14.19 -19.70 -1.75
CA ALA A 378 -13.88 -20.22 -3.07
C ALA A 378 -12.53 -19.66 -3.55
N PRO A 379 -11.72 -20.44 -4.31
CA PRO A 379 -10.52 -19.91 -4.94
C PRO A 379 -10.83 -18.72 -5.84
N SER A 380 -10.07 -17.64 -5.67
CA SER A 380 -10.19 -16.43 -6.48
C SER A 380 -8.87 -16.06 -7.13
N ARG A 381 -8.97 -15.34 -8.24
CA ARG A 381 -7.84 -14.61 -8.83
C ARG A 381 -7.97 -13.10 -8.66
N ASP A 382 -9.13 -12.63 -8.19
CA ASP A 382 -9.34 -11.22 -7.92
C ASP A 382 -8.57 -10.84 -6.66
N THR A 383 -7.80 -9.76 -6.74
CA THR A 383 -7.12 -9.16 -5.60
C THR A 383 -7.94 -7.96 -5.14
N ASN A 384 -8.33 -7.95 -3.87
CA ASN A 384 -9.20 -6.92 -3.31
C ASN A 384 -8.59 -6.30 -2.06
N VAL A 385 -8.99 -5.07 -1.76
CA VAL A 385 -8.58 -4.33 -0.57
C VAL A 385 -9.47 -4.71 0.62
N PHE A 386 -8.86 -4.98 1.76
CA PHE A 386 -9.51 -5.28 3.02
C PHE A 386 -9.02 -4.34 4.11
N VAL A 387 -9.91 -3.99 5.04
CA VAL A 387 -9.57 -3.31 6.28
C VAL A 387 -10.01 -4.16 7.47
N ALA A 388 -9.15 -4.29 8.46
CA ALA A 388 -9.40 -4.96 9.73
C ALA A 388 -9.10 -4.01 10.89
N ASP A 389 -9.77 -4.22 12.02
CA ASP A 389 -9.31 -3.70 13.30
C ASP A 389 -8.10 -4.53 13.75
N TRP A 390 -7.06 -3.84 14.21
CA TRP A 390 -5.83 -4.47 14.69
C TRP A 390 -5.91 -4.78 16.19
N VAL A 391 -5.39 -5.95 16.57
CA VAL A 391 -5.26 -6.38 17.96
C VAL A 391 -3.79 -6.63 18.25
N ASP A 392 -3.13 -5.74 18.98
CA ASP A 392 -1.70 -5.88 19.29
C ASP A 392 -1.43 -7.00 20.30
N GLU A 393 -2.30 -7.13 21.31
CA GLU A 393 -2.27 -8.17 22.32
C GLU A 393 -3.53 -9.05 22.22
N PRO A 394 -3.47 -10.21 21.53
CA PRO A 394 -4.63 -11.08 21.36
C PRO A 394 -5.21 -11.60 22.67
N GLU A 395 -6.53 -11.64 22.76
CA GLU A 395 -7.28 -12.16 23.90
C GLU A 395 -7.78 -13.59 23.63
N ALA A 396 -8.39 -14.24 24.63
CA ALA A 396 -8.94 -15.60 24.46
C ALA A 396 -9.91 -15.71 23.26
N VAL A 397 -10.72 -14.68 23.01
CA VAL A 397 -11.65 -14.63 21.85
C VAL A 397 -10.94 -14.66 20.50
N ASP A 398 -9.68 -14.21 20.43
CA ASP A 398 -8.86 -14.24 19.21
C ASP A 398 -8.08 -15.54 19.08
N LEU A 399 -7.50 -16.00 20.19
CA LEU A 399 -6.70 -17.23 20.25
C LEU A 399 -7.57 -18.48 19.99
N GLU A 400 -8.85 -18.43 20.37
CA GLU A 400 -9.82 -19.51 20.21
C GLU A 400 -10.75 -19.30 18.99
N PHE A 401 -10.45 -18.34 18.11
CA PHE A 401 -11.26 -18.09 16.93
C PHE A 401 -11.24 -19.28 15.96
N GLU A 402 -12.44 -19.73 15.58
CA GLU A 402 -12.64 -20.79 14.60
C GLU A 402 -13.22 -20.22 13.30
N THR A 403 -12.67 -20.65 12.16
CA THR A 403 -13.12 -20.18 10.84
C THR A 403 -14.60 -20.47 10.63
N ILE A 404 -15.40 -19.40 10.46
CA ILE A 404 -16.80 -19.51 10.09
C ILE A 404 -16.92 -20.16 8.72
N GLN A 405 -17.61 -21.30 8.67
CA GLN A 405 -17.92 -22.01 7.45
C GLN A 405 -19.07 -21.32 6.70
N PRO A 406 -18.99 -21.20 5.37
CA PRO A 406 -19.98 -20.50 4.55
C PRO A 406 -21.36 -21.15 4.49
#